data_AF-A0A969JUX4-F1
#
_entry.id   AF-A0A969JUX4-F1
#
_cell.length_a   1.000
_cell.length_b   1.000
_cell.length_c   1.000
_cell.angle_alpha   90.00
_cell.angle_beta   90.00
_cell.angle_gamma   90.00
#
_symmetry.space_group_name_H-M   'P 1'
#
loop_
_entity.id
_entity.type
_entity.pdbx_description
1 polymer ?
#
loop_
_entity_poly.entity_id
_entity_poly.type
_entity_poly.pdbx_seq_one_letter_code
_entity_poly.pdbx_strand_id
1 'polypeptide(L)'
;MPYDDVLSDGCFKDAATLHASFTQRGVLDGRRVIAYCGGGISATIDAFALRLIGCDDVAVYDGSMSEWAADPALPLKTGAAP
;
A
#
# COMPACT_ATOMS: atom_id res chain seq x y z
N MET A 1 -0.03 -3.44 2.42
CA MET A 1 -0.40 -3.93 3.77
C MET A 1 -0.76 -5.42 3.70
N PRO A 2 -0.57 -6.22 4.76
CA PRO A 2 -1.31 -7.49 4.89
C PRO A 2 -2.82 -7.24 4.82
N TYR A 3 -3.59 -8.15 4.20
CA TYR A 3 -5.03 -7.96 4.05
C TYR A 3 -5.77 -7.87 5.39
N ASP A 4 -5.37 -8.65 6.38
CA ASP A 4 -6.00 -8.66 7.70
C ASP A 4 -5.83 -7.33 8.45
N ASP A 5 -4.97 -6.41 7.99
CA ASP A 5 -4.84 -5.08 8.60
C ASP A 5 -5.88 -4.08 8.06
N VAL A 6 -6.39 -4.32 6.85
CA VAL A 6 -7.28 -3.42 6.09
C VAL A 6 -8.69 -4.00 5.90
N LEU A 7 -8.81 -5.32 5.86
CA LEU A 7 -10.06 -6.03 5.62
C LEU A 7 -10.47 -6.86 6.84
N SER A 8 -11.79 -7.04 7.01
CA SER A 8 -12.42 -8.00 7.93
C SER A 8 -13.64 -8.57 7.24
N ASP A 9 -13.76 -9.90 7.20
CA ASP A 9 -14.91 -10.61 6.61
C ASP A 9 -15.24 -10.17 5.18
N GLY A 10 -14.21 -9.86 4.38
CA GLY A 10 -14.34 -9.39 3.00
C GLY A 10 -14.74 -7.92 2.84
N CYS A 11 -14.90 -7.18 3.93
CA CYS A 11 -15.21 -5.75 3.95
C CYS A 11 -14.00 -4.93 4.43
N PHE A 12 -13.95 -3.64 4.07
CA PHE A 12 -13.01 -2.73 4.71
C PHE A 12 -13.34 -2.57 6.19
N LYS A 13 -12.32 -2.50 7.02
CA LYS A 13 -12.48 -2.14 8.43
C LYS A 13 -12.99 -0.71 8.57
N ASP A 14 -13.50 -0.36 9.74
CA ASP A 14 -13.94 1.00 10.02
C ASP A 14 -12.78 2.01 9.92
N ALA A 15 -13.12 3.28 9.69
CA ALA A 15 -12.13 4.32 9.44
C ALA A 15 -11.13 4.51 10.59
N ALA A 16 -11.53 4.33 11.86
CA ALA A 16 -10.64 4.49 13.00
C ALA A 16 -9.61 3.35 13.04
N THR A 17 -10.05 2.11 12.82
CA THR A 17 -9.16 0.96 12.73
C THR A 17 -8.20 1.08 11.55
N LEU A 18 -8.69 1.48 10.37
CA LEU A 18 -7.84 1.73 9.21
C LEU A 18 -6.78 2.81 9.48
N HIS A 19 -7.19 3.94 10.05
CA HIS A 19 -6.27 5.02 10.41
C HIS A 19 -5.17 4.54 11.37
N ALA A 20 -5.53 3.76 12.39
CA ALA A 20 -4.57 3.17 13.32
C ALA A 20 -3.58 2.22 12.62
N SER A 21 -4.08 1.31 11.77
CA SER A 21 -3.25 0.38 10.98
C SER A 21 -2.21 1.09 10.11
N PHE A 22 -2.62 2.17 9.42
CA PHE A 22 -1.70 2.95 8.59
C PHE A 22 -0.72 3.79 9.40
N THR A 23 -1.16 4.37 10.53
CA THR A 23 -0.31 5.15 11.44
C THR A 23 0.80 4.28 12.05
N GLN A 24 0.47 3.08 12.52
CA GLN A 24 1.44 2.17 13.14
C GLN A 24 2.59 1.78 12.19
N ARG A 25 2.36 1.88 10.88
CA ARG A 25 3.32 1.53 9.83
C ARG A 25 3.99 2.77 9.21
N GLY A 26 3.73 3.97 9.73
CA GLY A 26 4.31 5.23 9.24
C GLY A 26 3.81 5.66 7.86
N VAL A 27 2.72 5.07 7.36
CA VAL A 27 2.21 5.37 6.01
C VAL A 27 1.69 6.81 5.91
N LEU A 28 1.21 7.37 7.03
CA LEU A 28 0.63 8.71 7.10
C LEU A 28 1.65 9.82 7.41
N ASP A 29 2.93 9.48 7.57
CA ASP A 29 3.98 10.46 7.92
C ASP A 29 4.41 11.32 6.71
N GLY A 30 4.07 10.89 5.50
CA GLY A 30 4.43 11.52 4.24
C GLY A 30 3.34 12.43 3.66
N ARG A 31 3.71 13.22 2.65
CA ARG A 31 2.77 14.07 1.91
C ARG A 31 1.95 13.31 0.86
N ARG A 32 2.54 12.29 0.24
CA ARG A 32 1.94 11.49 -0.84
C ARG A 32 2.23 10.02 -0.61
N VAL A 33 1.24 9.17 -0.83
CA VAL A 33 1.39 7.71 -0.75
C VAL A 33 1.35 7.11 -2.15
N ILE A 34 2.36 6.31 -2.49
CA ILE A 34 2.40 5.51 -3.72
C ILE A 34 2.30 4.04 -3.33
N ALA A 35 1.18 3.40 -3.65
CA ALA A 35 0.94 1.98 -3.38
C ALA A 35 1.40 1.13 -4.57
N TYR A 36 2.06 0.01 -4.27
CA TYR A 36 2.48 -0.98 -5.27
C TYR A 36 2.44 -2.38 -4.67
N CYS A 37 2.41 -3.41 -5.53
CA CYS A 37 2.52 -4.81 -5.11
C CYS A 37 3.32 -5.62 -6.14
N GLY A 38 2.94 -6.86 -6.43
CA GLY A 38 3.51 -7.65 -7.52
C GLY A 38 3.14 -7.08 -8.91
N GLY A 39 1.87 -6.75 -9.12
CA GLY A 39 1.32 -6.32 -10.42
C GLY A 39 0.12 -5.38 -10.29
N GLY A 40 0.14 -4.48 -9.29
CA GLY A 40 -0.84 -3.41 -9.11
C GLY A 40 -2.16 -3.78 -8.42
N ILE A 41 -2.66 -5.01 -8.57
CA ILE A 41 -4.02 -5.37 -8.10
C ILE A 41 -4.19 -5.15 -6.59
N SER A 42 -3.38 -5.82 -5.75
CA SER A 42 -3.49 -5.69 -4.28
C SER A 42 -3.25 -4.27 -3.79
N ALA A 43 -2.46 -3.46 -4.52
CA ALA A 43 -2.18 -2.08 -4.15
C ALA A 43 -3.43 -1.19 -4.20
N THR A 44 -4.42 -1.54 -5.04
CA THR A 44 -5.69 -0.81 -5.12
C THR A 44 -6.50 -0.89 -3.82
N ILE A 45 -6.38 -1.99 -3.07
CA ILE A 45 -7.06 -2.17 -1.77
C ILE A 45 -6.52 -1.14 -0.77
N ASP A 46 -5.20 -1.03 -0.67
CA ASP A 46 -4.54 -0.06 0.21
C ASP A 46 -4.87 1.38 -0.21
N ALA A 47 -4.81 1.68 -1.51
CA ALA A 47 -5.14 3.01 -2.02
C ALA A 47 -6.59 3.41 -1.74
N PHE A 48 -7.54 2.47 -1.89
CA PHE A 48 -8.94 2.74 -1.58
C PHE A 48 -9.17 2.92 -0.07
N ALA A 49 -8.55 2.08 0.77
CA ALA A 49 -8.62 2.23 2.23
C ALA A 49 -8.07 3.58 2.71
N LEU A 50 -6.96 4.05 2.13
CA LEU A 50 -6.42 5.38 2.38
C LEU A 50 -7.40 6.48 1.98
N ARG A 51 -8.07 6.33 0.84
CA ARG A 51 -9.10 7.29 0.42
C ARG A 51 -10.31 7.32 1.36
N LEU A 52 -10.73 6.16 1.88
CA LEU A 52 -11.82 6.07 2.86
C LEU A 52 -11.53 6.82 4.16
N ILE A 53 -10.26 6.98 4.54
CA ILE A 53 -9.84 7.74 5.73
C ILE A 53 -9.42 9.18 5.41
N GLY A 54 -9.70 9.68 4.20
CA GLY A 54 -9.46 11.07 3.81
C GLY A 54 -8.05 11.38 3.30
N CYS A 55 -7.24 10.36 2.97
CA CYS A 55 -5.97 10.59 2.28
C CYS A 55 -6.23 10.76 0.78
N ASP A 56 -6.20 12.01 0.30
CA ASP A 56 -6.51 12.34 -1.09
C ASP A 56 -5.30 12.24 -2.04
N ASP A 57 -4.07 12.45 -1.54
CA ASP A 57 -2.84 12.33 -2.34
C ASP A 57 -2.28 10.90 -2.30
N VAL A 58 -3.04 9.98 -2.91
CA VAL A 58 -2.67 8.58 -3.08
C VAL A 58 -2.66 8.19 -4.55
N ALA A 59 -1.68 7.41 -4.98
CA ALA A 59 -1.64 6.84 -6.32
C ALA A 59 -1.21 5.37 -6.29
N VAL A 60 -1.67 4.61 -7.27
CA VAL A 60 -1.21 3.24 -7.52
C VAL A 60 -0.16 3.29 -8.61
N TYR A 61 1.00 2.69 -8.34
CA TYR A 61 1.97 2.34 -9.37
C TYR A 61 1.60 0.97 -9.95
N ASP A 62 0.93 0.99 -11.10
CA ASP A 62 0.30 -0.18 -11.72
C ASP A 62 1.32 -1.20 -12.24
N GLY A 63 2.43 -0.74 -12.82
CA GLY A 63 3.54 -1.61 -13.22
C GLY A 63 4.17 -2.38 -12.05
N SER A 64 4.16 -1.78 -10.85
CA SER A 64 4.47 -2.46 -9.59
C SER A 64 5.85 -3.16 -9.62
N MET A 65 6.07 -4.19 -8.81
CA MET A 65 7.32 -4.94 -8.81
C MET A 65 7.62 -5.62 -10.14
N SER A 66 6.59 -6.02 -10.91
CA SER A 66 6.78 -6.66 -12.22
C SER A 66 7.49 -5.74 -13.21
N GLU A 67 7.12 -4.45 -13.25
CA GLU A 67 7.81 -3.45 -14.07
C GLU A 67 9.17 -3.08 -13.46
N TRP A 68 9.23 -2.80 -12.15
CA TRP A 68 10.46 -2.34 -11.50
C TRP A 68 11.59 -3.37 -11.61
N ALA A 69 11.29 -4.66 -11.45
CA ALA A 69 12.28 -5.72 -11.53
C ALA A 69 12.68 -6.08 -12.96
N ALA A 70 11.98 -5.57 -13.98
CA ALA A 70 12.32 -5.82 -15.39
C ALA A 70 13.55 -5.03 -15.85
N ASP A 71 13.88 -3.92 -15.19
CA ASP A 71 15.10 -3.14 -15.46
C ASP A 71 16.19 -3.47 -14.42
N PRO A 72 17.28 -4.15 -14.82
CA PRO A 72 18.37 -4.50 -13.90
C PRO A 72 19.21 -3.30 -13.44
N ALA A 73 19.05 -2.12 -14.06
CA ALA A 73 19.73 -0.90 -13.63
C ALA A 73 19.03 -0.25 -12.42
N LEU A 74 17.77 -0.59 -12.14
CA LEU A 74 17.03 -0.05 -11.00
C LEU A 74 17.49 -0.69 -9.68
N PRO A 75 17.52 0.09 -8.59
CA PRO A 75 17.93 -0.43 -7.29
C PRO A 75 16.88 -1.41 -6.76
N LEU A 76 17.36 -2.58 -6.29
CA LEU A 76 16.54 -3.60 -5.64
C LEU A 76 17.26 -4.12 -4.40
N LYS A 77 16.55 -4.17 -3.26
CA LYS A 77 17.03 -4.83 -2.04
C LYS A 77 16.39 -6.21 -1.91
N THR A 78 17.19 -7.22 -1.60
CA THR A 78 16.74 -8.61 -1.37
C THR A 78 17.20 -9.07 0.01
N GLY A 79 16.45 -9.97 0.65
CA GLY A 79 16.78 -10.51 1.98
C GLY A 79 15.55 -10.94 2.79
N ALA A 80 15.77 -11.71 3.86
CA ALA A 80 14.72 -12.19 4.76
C ALA A 80 14.13 -11.09 5.69
N ALA A 81 14.80 -9.94 5.77
CA ALA A 81 14.31 -8.73 6.43
C ALA A 81 14.74 -7.51 5.60
N PRO A 82 13.80 -6.80 4.95
CA PRO A 82 14.06 -5.52 4.29
C PRO A 82 14.16 -4.35 5.29
#